data_AF-A0AAJ7BUP0-F1
#
_entry.id   AF-A0AAJ7BUP0-F1
#
_cell.length_a   1.000
_cell.length_b   1.000
_cell.length_c   1.000
_cell.angle_alpha   90.00
_cell.angle_beta   90.00
_cell.angle_gamma   90.00
#
_symmetry.space_group_name_H-M   'P 1'
#
loop_
_entity.id
_entity.type
_entity.pdbx_description
1 polymer ?
#
loop_
_entity_poly.entity_id
_entity_poly.type
_entity_poly.pdbx_seq_one_letter_code
_entity_poly.pdbx_strand_id
1 'polypeptide(L)'
;MKPTDVTARNEKDLLQRVYKKFKVKATLKRPKFKVGDRVRISKFKHIFEKGYTPNWTPEIFTVSRVKNTDPVTYNLKDYQDHTIESGFYEHEHTSVEYPDIYLMEKILRKRGNKLFVKWLGFDGSHNSWIDKSDLWTSPRWDKEKQR
;
A
#
# COMPACT_ATOMS: atom_id res chain seq x y z
N MET A 1 -36.25 -30.10 3.62
CA MET A 1 -36.21 -30.31 5.08
C MET A 1 -36.46 -28.98 5.74
N LYS A 2 -37.34 -28.90 6.73
CA LYS A 2 -37.58 -27.62 7.42
C LYS A 2 -36.46 -27.39 8.45
N PRO A 3 -36.13 -26.15 8.81
CA PRO A 3 -35.12 -25.87 9.83
C PRO A 3 -35.39 -26.57 11.16
N THR A 4 -36.67 -26.80 11.49
CA THR A 4 -37.13 -27.51 12.70
C THR A 4 -36.79 -29.00 12.71
N ASP A 5 -36.53 -29.61 11.56
CA ASP A 5 -36.30 -31.05 11.45
C ASP A 5 -34.80 -31.40 11.58
N VAL A 6 -33.93 -30.40 11.72
CA VAL A 6 -32.48 -30.57 11.84
C VAL A 6 -32.13 -31.04 13.26
N THR A 7 -31.41 -32.15 13.35
CA THR A 7 -30.96 -32.79 14.59
C THR A 7 -29.46 -33.09 14.52
N ALA A 8 -28.78 -33.26 15.66
CA ALA A 8 -27.35 -33.53 15.70
C ALA A 8 -26.91 -34.77 14.87
N ARG A 9 -27.83 -35.71 14.62
CA ARG A 9 -27.57 -36.90 13.78
C ARG A 9 -27.57 -36.60 12.28
N ASN A 10 -28.42 -35.67 11.82
CA ASN A 10 -28.58 -35.36 10.40
C ASN A 10 -27.76 -34.12 9.96
N GLU A 11 -27.32 -33.30 10.90
CA GLU A 11 -26.59 -32.05 10.65
C GLU A 11 -25.40 -32.21 9.70
N LYS A 12 -24.50 -33.18 9.96
CA LYS A 12 -23.30 -33.39 9.14
C LYS A 12 -23.60 -33.75 7.69
N ASP A 13 -24.59 -34.61 7.48
CA ASP A 13 -25.01 -35.03 6.14
C ASP A 13 -25.71 -33.88 5.40
N LEU A 14 -26.55 -33.11 6.10
CA LEU A 14 -27.17 -31.91 5.54
C LEU A 14 -26.15 -30.85 5.16
N LEU A 15 -25.18 -30.56 6.04
CA LEU A 15 -24.09 -29.63 5.78
C LEU A 15 -23.31 -30.05 4.54
N GLN A 16 -22.94 -31.33 4.44
CA GLN A 16 -22.26 -31.85 3.26
C GLN A 16 -23.14 -31.70 2.01
N ARG A 17 -24.42 -32.07 2.04
CA ARG A 17 -25.30 -31.98 0.86
C ARG A 17 -25.48 -30.54 0.37
N VAL A 18 -25.69 -29.59 1.28
CA VAL A 18 -25.87 -28.17 0.95
C VAL A 18 -24.57 -27.57 0.42
N TYR A 19 -23.45 -27.77 1.12
CA TYR A 19 -22.19 -27.13 0.79
C TYR A 19 -21.29 -27.90 -0.20
N LYS A 20 -21.63 -29.14 -0.57
CA LYS A 20 -20.86 -29.94 -1.57
C LYS A 20 -20.81 -29.27 -2.95
N LYS A 21 -21.87 -28.56 -3.35
CA LYS A 21 -21.91 -27.80 -4.62
C LYS A 21 -21.14 -26.47 -4.54
N PHE A 22 -20.95 -25.93 -3.33
CA PHE A 22 -20.18 -24.72 -3.05
C PHE A 22 -18.73 -25.01 -2.70
N LYS A 23 -18.22 -26.21 -3.03
CA LYS A 23 -16.77 -26.45 -3.05
C LYS A 23 -16.17 -25.63 -4.19
N VAL A 24 -15.97 -24.35 -3.92
CA VAL A 24 -15.21 -23.45 -4.79
C VAL A 24 -13.86 -24.13 -4.97
N LYS A 25 -13.54 -24.51 -6.20
CA LYS A 25 -12.15 -24.82 -6.54
C LYS A 25 -11.40 -23.52 -6.28
N ALA A 26 -10.71 -23.42 -5.15
CA ALA A 26 -9.85 -22.30 -4.85
C ALA A 26 -8.67 -22.35 -5.83
N THR A 27 -8.89 -21.91 -7.07
CA THR A 27 -7.81 -21.51 -7.95
C THR A 27 -7.28 -20.24 -7.35
N LEU A 28 -6.37 -20.39 -6.38
CA LEU A 28 -5.66 -19.27 -5.78
C LEU A 28 -5.06 -18.47 -6.93
N LYS A 29 -5.49 -17.21 -7.04
CA LYS A 29 -4.94 -16.30 -8.03
C LYS A 29 -3.44 -16.19 -7.79
N ARG A 30 -2.67 -16.18 -8.88
CA ARG A 30 -1.22 -15.96 -8.77
C ARG A 30 -1.01 -14.57 -8.17
N PRO A 31 -0.20 -14.44 -7.11
CA PRO A 31 0.08 -13.15 -6.50
C PRO A 31 0.75 -12.23 -7.52
N LYS A 32 0.26 -10.99 -7.62
CA LYS A 32 0.83 -9.96 -8.50
C LYS A 32 2.21 -9.47 -8.06
N PHE A 33 2.42 -9.34 -6.74
CA PHE A 33 3.67 -8.84 -6.16
C PHE A 33 4.47 -9.97 -5.51
N LYS A 34 5.78 -9.77 -5.42
CA LYS A 34 6.73 -10.69 -4.80
C LYS A 34 7.36 -10.05 -3.57
N VAL A 35 7.92 -10.88 -2.70
CA VAL A 35 8.73 -10.42 -1.57
C VAL A 35 9.91 -9.61 -2.10
N GLY A 36 10.13 -8.43 -1.54
CA GLY A 36 11.15 -7.47 -1.97
C GLY A 36 10.66 -6.37 -2.91
N ASP A 37 9.47 -6.51 -3.49
CA ASP A 37 8.92 -5.47 -4.36
C ASP A 37 8.63 -4.17 -3.57
N ARG A 38 8.91 -3.02 -4.21
CA ARG A 38 8.61 -1.68 -3.68
C ARG A 38 7.22 -1.24 -4.14
N VAL A 39 6.36 -0.95 -3.18
CA VAL A 39 4.94 -0.63 -3.42
C VAL A 39 4.51 0.61 -2.65
N ARG A 40 3.51 1.31 -3.17
CA ARG A 40 2.75 2.33 -2.44
C ARG A 40 1.35 1.82 -2.12
N ILE A 41 0.80 2.27 -0.99
CA ILE A 41 -0.56 1.93 -0.58
C ILE A 41 -1.52 2.95 -1.22
N SER A 42 -2.64 2.50 -1.76
CA SER A 42 -3.67 3.38 -2.29
C SER A 42 -4.39 4.10 -1.15
N LYS A 43 -4.74 5.37 -1.36
CA LYS A 43 -5.53 6.15 -0.41
C LYS A 43 -7.00 5.89 -0.65
N PHE A 44 -7.74 5.75 0.45
CA PHE A 44 -9.20 5.84 0.40
C PHE A 44 -9.58 7.28 0.07
N LYS A 45 -10.23 7.49 -1.08
CA LYS A 45 -10.66 8.82 -1.50
C LYS A 45 -12.03 9.18 -0.93
N HIS A 46 -12.16 10.39 -0.43
CA HIS A 46 -13.48 10.94 -0.09
C HIS A 46 -14.18 11.48 -1.35
N ILE A 47 -15.51 11.52 -1.31
CA ILE A 47 -16.37 11.90 -2.46
C ILE A 47 -16.01 13.30 -3.03
N PHE A 48 -15.52 14.21 -2.18
CA PHE A 48 -15.18 15.58 -2.55
C PHE A 48 -13.68 15.84 -2.73
N GLU A 49 -12.87 14.78 -2.82
CA GLU A 49 -11.43 14.94 -2.96
C GLU A 49 -11.06 15.44 -4.37
N LYS A 50 -10.18 16.44 -4.44
CA LYS A 50 -9.81 17.09 -5.69
C LYS A 50 -9.09 16.10 -6.61
N GLY A 51 -9.41 16.10 -7.91
CA GLY A 51 -8.84 15.17 -8.89
C GLY A 51 -7.31 15.22 -9.04
N TYR A 52 -6.67 16.35 -8.69
CA TYR A 52 -5.20 16.50 -8.73
C TYR A 52 -4.47 15.89 -7.52
N THR A 53 -5.20 15.44 -6.50
CA THR A 53 -4.58 14.78 -5.33
C THR A 53 -4.17 13.35 -5.67
N PRO A 54 -2.94 12.92 -5.32
CA PRO A 54 -2.48 11.56 -5.58
C PRO A 54 -3.37 10.51 -4.89
N ASN A 55 -3.64 9.40 -5.59
CA ASN A 55 -4.43 8.27 -5.08
C ASN A 55 -3.61 7.32 -4.19
N TRP A 56 -2.40 7.70 -3.77
CA TRP A 56 -1.47 6.84 -3.05
C TRP A 56 -0.79 7.57 -1.88
N THR A 57 -0.32 6.79 -0.91
CA THR A 57 0.46 7.26 0.24
C THR A 57 1.86 7.70 -0.21
N PRO A 58 2.38 8.82 0.33
CA PRO A 58 3.70 9.32 -0.05
C PRO A 58 4.83 8.33 0.29
N GLU A 59 4.62 7.50 1.31
CA GLU A 59 5.56 6.49 1.77
C GLU A 59 5.64 5.29 0.81
N ILE A 60 6.85 4.77 0.67
CA ILE A 60 7.18 3.58 -0.12
C ILE A 60 7.45 2.44 0.85
N PHE A 61 6.75 1.33 0.65
CA PHE A 61 6.87 0.13 1.46
C PHE A 61 7.52 -1.00 0.67
N THR A 62 8.05 -1.97 1.39
CA THR A 62 8.59 -3.19 0.80
C THR A 62 7.71 -4.37 1.16
N VAL A 63 7.39 -5.23 0.20
CA VAL A 63 6.65 -6.46 0.47
C VAL A 63 7.54 -7.41 1.28
N SER A 64 7.14 -7.70 2.52
CA SER A 64 7.90 -8.58 3.42
C SER A 64 7.44 -10.03 3.31
N ARG A 65 6.13 -10.26 3.10
CA ARG A 65 5.56 -11.60 2.97
C ARG A 65 4.34 -11.59 2.06
N VAL A 66 4.23 -12.62 1.23
CA VAL A 66 3.02 -12.92 0.45
C VAL A 66 2.29 -14.09 1.11
N LYS A 67 1.03 -13.89 1.49
CA LYS A 67 0.16 -14.93 2.06
C LYS A 67 -0.81 -15.39 0.98
N ASN A 68 -0.72 -16.68 0.63
CA ASN A 68 -1.61 -17.33 -0.35
C ASN A 68 -2.98 -17.68 0.28
N THR A 69 -3.63 -16.70 0.88
CA THR A 69 -5.02 -16.76 1.33
C THR A 69 -5.97 -16.53 0.14
N ASP A 70 -7.27 -16.77 0.32
CA ASP A 70 -8.29 -16.38 -0.66
C ASP A 70 -9.16 -15.26 -0.08
N PRO A 71 -8.96 -13.99 -0.49
CA PRO A 71 -8.00 -13.50 -1.49
C PRO A 71 -6.56 -13.40 -0.96
N VAL A 72 -5.58 -13.26 -1.87
CA VAL A 72 -4.15 -13.11 -1.52
C VAL A 72 -3.93 -11.84 -0.72
N THR A 73 -3.17 -11.95 0.37
CA THR A 73 -2.82 -10.83 1.26
C THR A 73 -1.31 -10.64 1.36
N TYR A 74 -0.88 -9.41 1.58
CA TYR A 74 0.53 -9.01 1.63
C TYR A 74 0.82 -8.34 2.96
N ASN A 75 1.93 -8.74 3.58
CA ASN A 75 2.51 -7.97 4.69
C ASN A 75 3.57 -7.03 4.13
N LEU A 76 3.62 -5.82 4.67
CA LEU A 76 4.53 -4.78 4.26
C LEU A 76 5.50 -4.44 5.38
N LYS A 77 6.65 -3.89 5.02
CA LYS A 77 7.57 -3.23 5.94
C LYS A 77 7.88 -1.81 5.47
N ASP A 78 8.11 -0.92 6.42
CA ASP A 78 8.51 0.46 6.17
C ASP A 78 9.96 0.55 5.67
N TYR A 79 10.48 1.78 5.58
CA TYR A 79 11.84 2.02 5.15
C TYR A 79 12.90 1.70 6.23
N GLN A 80 12.50 1.55 7.50
CA GLN A 80 13.33 1.17 8.64
C GLN A 80 13.22 -0.33 8.95
N ASP A 81 12.62 -1.12 8.05
CA ASP A 81 12.35 -2.54 8.21
C ASP A 81 11.34 -2.92 9.32
N HIS A 82 10.58 -1.95 9.86
CA HIS A 82 9.45 -2.27 10.74
C HIS A 82 8.30 -2.86 9.94
N THR A 83 7.80 -4.01 10.40
CA THR A 83 6.66 -4.68 9.76
C THR A 83 5.37 -3.99 10.17
N ILE A 84 4.52 -3.70 9.20
CA ILE A 84 3.17 -3.18 9.44
C ILE A 84 2.30 -4.37 9.85
N GLU A 85 1.59 -4.23 10.98
CA GLU A 85 0.78 -5.33 11.56
C GLU A 85 -0.40 -5.73 10.66
N SER A 86 -0.82 -4.85 9.76
CA SER A 86 -1.93 -5.09 8.84
C SER A 86 -1.53 -5.89 7.60
N GLY A 87 -2.40 -6.82 7.20
CA GLY A 87 -2.32 -7.50 5.91
C GLY A 87 -3.15 -6.76 4.87
N PHE A 88 -2.55 -6.41 3.74
CA PHE A 88 -3.18 -5.64 2.67
C PHE A 88 -3.57 -6.52 1.49
N TYR A 89 -4.63 -6.16 0.77
CA TYR A 89 -5.07 -6.83 -0.45
C TYR A 89 -4.33 -6.34 -1.68
N GLU A 90 -4.32 -7.14 -2.75
CA GLU A 90 -3.61 -6.79 -4.00
C GLU A 90 -3.99 -5.43 -4.60
N HIS A 91 -5.28 -5.08 -4.58
CA HIS A 91 -5.80 -3.84 -5.17
C HIS A 91 -5.47 -2.58 -4.37
N GLU A 92 -5.01 -2.75 -3.13
CA GLU A 92 -4.59 -1.66 -2.25
C GLU A 92 -3.14 -1.22 -2.54
N HIS A 93 -2.46 -1.86 -3.49
CA HIS A 93 -1.07 -1.57 -3.82
C HIS A 93 -0.89 -1.07 -5.25
N THR A 94 0.05 -0.14 -5.41
CA THR A 94 0.55 0.32 -6.70
C THR A 94 2.06 0.10 -6.78
N SER A 95 2.55 -0.41 -7.92
CA SER A 95 3.98 -0.52 -8.19
C SER A 95 4.63 0.87 -8.24
N VAL A 96 5.87 0.97 -7.75
CA VAL A 96 6.63 2.22 -7.78
C VAL A 96 7.64 2.18 -8.92
N GLU A 97 7.59 3.18 -9.82
CA GLU A 97 8.57 3.32 -10.90
C GLU A 97 9.93 3.82 -10.38
N TYR A 98 9.90 4.75 -9.42
CA TYR A 98 11.10 5.38 -8.85
C TYR A 98 11.16 5.10 -7.34
N PRO A 99 11.72 3.96 -6.92
CA PRO A 99 11.72 3.53 -5.53
C PRO A 99 12.61 4.40 -4.62
N ASP A 100 13.58 5.12 -5.20
CA ASP A 100 14.53 5.95 -4.47
C ASP A 100 14.11 7.43 -4.36
N ILE A 101 12.93 7.78 -4.91
CA ILE A 101 12.44 9.16 -4.90
C ILE A 101 11.39 9.34 -3.79
N TYR A 102 11.74 10.21 -2.83
CA TYR A 102 10.86 10.60 -1.73
C TYR A 102 10.33 12.02 -1.93
N LEU A 103 9.05 12.23 -1.61
CA LEU A 103 8.44 13.54 -1.69
C LEU A 103 8.82 14.38 -0.48
N MET A 104 9.25 15.62 -0.74
CA MET A 104 9.48 16.63 0.27
C MET A 104 8.20 17.45 0.52
N GLU A 105 7.88 17.70 1.78
CA GLU A 105 6.81 18.62 2.18
C GLU A 105 7.30 20.07 2.13
N LYS A 106 8.40 20.36 2.82
CA LYS A 106 8.97 21.72 2.89
C LYS A 106 10.45 21.73 3.27
N ILE A 107 11.12 22.81 2.88
CA ILE A 107 12.47 23.13 3.35
C ILE A 107 12.34 23.91 4.66
N LEU A 108 12.92 23.39 5.74
CA LEU A 108 12.92 24.01 7.07
C LEU A 108 14.07 25.00 7.24
N ARG A 109 15.27 24.66 6.76
CA ARG A 109 16.48 25.50 6.87
C ARG A 109 17.38 25.35 5.65
N LYS A 110 18.21 26.35 5.41
CA LYS A 110 19.22 26.35 4.35
C LYS A 110 20.58 26.70 4.95
N ARG A 111 21.64 25.98 4.56
CA ARG A 111 23.02 26.25 5.00
C ARG A 111 23.98 25.95 3.86
N GLY A 112 24.49 26.99 3.20
CA GLY A 112 25.32 26.83 2.01
C GLY A 112 24.60 26.01 0.93
N ASN A 113 25.21 24.91 0.49
CA ASN A 113 24.65 23.98 -0.49
C ASN A 113 23.74 22.89 0.11
N LYS A 114 23.51 22.90 1.43
CA LYS A 114 22.66 21.92 2.11
C LYS A 114 21.30 22.48 2.49
N LEU A 115 20.29 21.62 2.45
CA LEU A 115 18.91 21.92 2.77
C LEU A 115 18.41 20.97 3.85
N PHE A 116 17.84 21.51 4.93
CA PHE A 116 17.19 20.71 5.96
C PHE A 116 15.72 20.56 5.61
N VAL A 117 15.29 19.32 5.36
CA VAL A 117 14.04 19.02 4.70
C VAL A 117 13.09 18.27 5.65
N LYS A 118 11.81 18.64 5.56
CA LYS A 118 10.69 17.88 6.09
C LYS A 118 10.13 16.99 4.97
N TRP A 119 10.20 15.68 5.15
CA TRP A 119 9.66 14.71 4.19
C TRP A 119 8.15 14.57 4.33
N LEU A 120 7.47 14.42 3.20
CA LEU A 120 6.01 14.31 3.15
C LEU A 120 5.56 12.93 3.66
N GLY A 121 4.65 12.91 4.62
CA GLY A 121 4.12 11.67 5.24
C GLY A 121 4.89 11.21 6.47
N PHE A 122 6.14 11.63 6.61
CA PHE A 122 6.98 11.27 7.74
C PHE A 122 6.80 12.22 8.92
N ASP A 123 7.14 11.77 10.13
CA ASP A 123 7.20 12.60 11.33
C ASP A 123 8.47 13.50 11.35
N GLY A 124 8.65 14.29 12.42
CA GLY A 124 9.79 15.20 12.51
C GLY A 124 11.14 14.51 12.75
N SER A 125 11.13 13.25 13.20
CA SER A 125 12.34 12.48 13.50
C SER A 125 13.12 12.14 12.23
N HIS A 126 12.42 12.03 11.10
CA HIS A 126 13.00 11.69 9.80
C HIS A 126 13.58 12.90 9.05
N ASN A 127 13.48 14.12 9.60
CA ASN A 127 14.01 15.31 8.94
C ASN A 127 15.52 15.19 8.76
N SER A 128 16.01 15.46 7.55
CA SER A 128 17.42 15.27 7.22
C SER A 128 17.98 16.43 6.39
N TRP A 129 19.31 16.54 6.41
CA TRP A 129 20.03 17.43 5.52
C TRP A 129 20.31 16.70 4.21
N ILE A 130 19.94 17.32 3.09
CA ILE A 130 20.26 16.86 1.74
C ILE A 130 21.07 17.90 0.99
N ASP A 131 21.82 17.48 -0.02
CA ASP A 131 22.51 18.39 -0.91
C ASP A 131 21.54 18.96 -1.95
N LYS A 132 21.78 20.22 -2.35
CA LYS A 132 20.91 20.91 -3.32
C LYS A 132 20.86 20.22 -4.69
N SER A 133 21.89 19.43 -5.03
CA SER A 133 21.94 18.61 -6.25
C SER A 133 20.96 17.44 -6.24
N ASP A 134 20.58 16.95 -5.06
CA ASP A 134 19.70 15.79 -4.92
C ASP A 134 18.22 16.17 -5.04
N LEU A 135 17.95 17.49 -5.09
CA LEU A 135 16.62 17.99 -5.38
C LEU A 135 16.26 17.74 -6.84
N TRP A 136 15.38 16.78 -7.04
CA TRP A 136 14.71 16.59 -8.31
C TRP A 136 13.46 17.48 -8.38
N THR A 137 13.44 18.41 -9.33
CA THR A 137 12.23 19.15 -9.71
C THR A 137 11.67 18.57 -11.00
N SER A 138 10.35 18.31 -11.03
CA SER A 138 9.71 17.88 -12.28
C SER A 138 9.79 19.02 -13.30
N PRO A 139 10.36 18.80 -14.51
CA PRO A 139 10.47 19.83 -15.54
C PRO A 139 9.12 20.44 -15.95
N ARG A 140 8.01 19.75 -15.67
CA ARG A 140 6.66 20.20 -15.95
C ARG A 140 6.24 21.39 -15.07
N TRP A 141 6.75 21.50 -13.84
CA TRP A 141 6.37 22.54 -12.87
C TRP A 141 7.16 23.84 -13.04
N ASP A 142 8.38 23.79 -13.59
CA ASP A 142 9.23 24.97 -13.79
C ASP A 142 8.67 25.95 -14.83
N LYS A 143 7.88 25.47 -15.80
CA LYS A 143 7.26 26.32 -16.83
C LYS A 143 6.14 27.22 -16.32
N GLU A 144 5.56 26.89 -15.17
CA GLU A 144 4.38 27.57 -14.63
C GLU A 144 4.74 28.69 -13.64
N LYS A 145 5.98 28.68 -13.10
CA LYS A 145 6.51 29.73 -12.20
C LYS A 145 7.28 30.85 -12.91
N GLN A 146 7.51 30.73 -14.21
CA GLN A 146 8.16 31.77 -15.03
C GLN A 146 7.16 32.62 -15.83
N ARG A 147 5.88 32.60 -15.45
CA ARG A 147 4.83 33.46 -16.02
C ARG A 147 4.23 34.36 -14.94
#